data_AF-A0A3B8MNR4-F1
#
_entry.id   AF-A0A3B8MNR4-F1
#
_cell.length_a   1.000
_cell.length_b   1.000
_cell.length_c   1.000
_cell.angle_alpha   90.00
_cell.angle_beta   90.00
_cell.angle_gamma   90.00
#
_symmetry.space_group_name_H-M   'P 1'
#
loop_
_entity.id
_entity.type
_entity.pdbx_description
1 polymer ?
#
loop_
_entity_poly.entity_id
_entity_poly.type
_entity_poly.pdbx_seq_one_letter_code
_entity_poly.pdbx_strand_id
1 'polypeptide(L)' 'MAKGMGGMMKQAQKLQVKMAKVQEELASKSVEGDAGGGMVVATANGHQEITAIKINPEVVDSEDVDMLEDL' A
#
# COMPACT_ATOMS: atom_id res chain seq x y z
N MET A 1 6.18 -43.92 -6.70
CA MET A 1 6.42 -42.46 -6.56
C MET A 1 5.24 -41.57 -7.01
N ALA A 2 4.07 -42.08 -7.41
CA ALA A 2 2.96 -41.26 -7.93
C ALA A 2 1.99 -40.68 -6.86
N LYS A 3 1.91 -41.28 -5.67
CA LYS A 3 0.92 -40.91 -4.63
C LYS A 3 1.23 -39.61 -3.89
N GLY A 4 2.49 -39.14 -3.91
CA GLY A 4 2.91 -37.86 -3.32
C GLY A 4 2.72 -36.65 -4.26
N MET A 5 2.87 -36.85 -5.57
CA MET A 5 2.83 -35.76 -6.57
C MET A 5 1.43 -35.15 -6.74
N GLY A 6 0.37 -35.97 -6.68
CA GLY A 6 -1.01 -35.50 -6.82
C GLY A 6 -1.51 -34.67 -5.62
N GLY A 7 -1.01 -34.97 -4.42
CA GLY A 7 -1.26 -34.15 -3.23
C GLY A 7 -0.55 -32.80 -3.29
N MET A 8 0.71 -32.82 -3.74
CA MET A 8 1.54 -31.61 -3.94
C MET A 8 0.89 -30.64 -4.94
N MET A 9 0.42 -31.13 -6.10
CA MET A 9 -0.23 -30.27 -7.10
C MET A 9 -1.52 -29.62 -6.60
N LYS A 10 -2.35 -30.34 -5.83
CA LYS A 10 -3.57 -29.78 -5.23
C LYS A 10 -3.25 -28.72 -4.16
N GLN A 11 -2.18 -28.90 -3.40
CA GLN A 11 -1.72 -27.91 -2.42
C GLN A 11 -1.15 -26.67 -3.12
N ALA A 12 -0.38 -26.84 -4.20
CA ALA A 12 0.15 -25.75 -5.00
C ALA A 12 -0.96 -24.91 -5.65
N GLN A 13 -1.99 -25.54 -6.22
CA GLN A 13 -3.16 -24.84 -6.76
C GLN A 13 -3.89 -24.02 -5.70
N LYS A 14 -4.11 -24.58 -4.49
CA LYS A 14 -4.72 -23.85 -3.38
C LYS A 14 -3.88 -22.66 -2.94
N LEU A 15 -2.55 -22.80 -2.92
CA LEU A 15 -1.64 -21.70 -2.61
C LEU A 15 -1.72 -20.60 -3.67
N GLN A 16 -1.73 -20.96 -4.96
CA GLN A 16 -1.83 -20.01 -6.07
C GLN A 16 -3.11 -19.15 -5.98
N VAL A 17 -4.26 -19.79 -5.73
CA VAL A 17 -5.53 -19.08 -5.55
C VAL A 17 -5.51 -18.18 -4.31
N LYS A 18 -4.97 -18.66 -3.19
CA LYS A 18 -4.83 -17.85 -1.97
C LYS A 18 -3.93 -16.65 -2.19
N MET A 19 -2.80 -16.82 -2.87
CA MET A 19 -1.87 -15.74 -3.18
C MET A 19 -2.53 -14.68 -4.07
N ALA A 20 -3.24 -15.08 -5.12
CA ALA A 20 -3.99 -14.14 -5.97
C ALA A 20 -4.99 -13.31 -5.15
N LYS A 21 -5.74 -13.96 -4.24
CA LYS A 21 -6.68 -13.26 -3.37
C LYS A 21 -5.99 -12.30 -2.40
N VAL A 22 -4.88 -12.71 -1.80
CA VAL A 22 -4.10 -11.83 -0.90
C VAL A 22 -3.59 -10.61 -1.65
N GLN A 23 -3.12 -10.75 -2.88
CA GLN A 23 -2.66 -9.64 -3.71
C GLN A 23 -3.79 -8.64 -4.02
N GLU A 24 -5.00 -9.12 -4.30
CA GLU A 24 -6.19 -8.29 -4.51
C GLU A 24 -6.62 -7.57 -3.21
N GLU A 25 -6.60 -8.27 -2.07
CA GLU A 25 -6.87 -7.67 -0.76
C GLU A 25 -5.83 -6.62 -0.35
N LEU A 26 -4.56 -6.79 -0.72
CA LEU A 26 -3.51 -5.80 -0.46
C LEU A 26 -3.73 -4.53 -1.29
N ALA A 27 -4.22 -4.65 -2.53
CA ALA A 27 -4.51 -3.47 -3.36
C ALA A 27 -5.59 -2.56 -2.78
N SER A 28 -6.56 -3.16 -2.07
CA SER A 28 -7.71 -2.44 -1.52
C SER A 28 -7.51 -1.97 -0.07
N LYS A 29 -6.53 -2.51 0.63
CA LYS A 29 -6.16 -2.04 1.97
C LYS A 29 -5.26 -0.83 1.86
N SER A 30 -5.61 0.23 2.57
CA SER A 30 -4.82 1.44 2.67
C SER A 30 -4.45 1.75 4.12
N VAL A 31 -3.36 2.50 4.27
CA VAL A 31 -2.94 3.13 5.52
C VAL A 31 -2.73 4.62 5.25
N GLU A 32 -2.93 5.43 6.28
CA GLU A 32 -2.63 6.87 6.26
C GLU A 32 -1.42 7.12 7.16
N GLY A 33 -0.52 7.99 6.68
CA GLY A 33 0.56 8.57 7.46
C GLY A 33 0.47 10.08 7.36
N ASP A 34 0.87 10.77 8.43
CA ASP A 34 0.88 12.22 8.46
C ASP A 34 2.24 12.80 8.90
N ALA A 35 2.47 14.04 8.52
CA ALA A 35 3.58 14.87 8.95
C ALA A 35 3.07 16.25 9.35
N GLY A 36 3.85 16.93 10.21
CA GLY A 36 3.49 18.26 10.72
C GLY A 36 2.21 18.29 11.56
N GLY A 37 1.80 17.15 12.13
CA GLY A 37 0.55 17.06 12.91
C GLY A 37 -0.70 17.06 12.02
N GLY A 38 -0.65 16.41 10.86
CA GLY A 38 -1.75 16.37 9.89
C GLY A 38 -1.73 17.46 8.82
N MET A 39 -0.65 18.25 8.72
CA MET A 39 -0.50 19.26 7.67
C MET A 39 -0.31 18.62 6.29
N VAL A 40 0.43 17.51 6.23
CA VAL A 40 0.49 16.63 5.06
C VAL A 40 0.02 15.26 5.47
N VAL A 41 -0.91 14.68 4.70
CA VAL A 41 -1.41 13.32 4.91
C VAL A 41 -1.29 12.55 3.60
N ALA A 42 -0.54 11.45 3.63
CA ALA A 42 -0.39 10.53 2.50
C ALA A 42 -1.16 9.24 2.76
N THR A 43 -1.86 8.75 1.73
CA THR A 43 -2.53 7.44 1.75
C THR A 43 -1.76 6.49 0.84
N ALA A 44 -1.33 5.34 1.38
CA ALA A 44 -0.64 4.29 0.64
C ALA A 44 -1.43 2.98 0.68
N ASN A 45 -1.46 2.22 -0.42
CA ASN A 45 -2.07 0.89 -0.44
C ASN A 45 -1.06 -0.23 -0.07
N GLY A 46 -1.53 -1.47 0.04
CA GLY A 46 -0.69 -2.63 0.33
C GLY A 46 0.33 -3.01 -0.76
N HIS A 47 0.27 -2.36 -1.94
CA HIS A 47 1.30 -2.42 -2.99
C HIS A 47 2.35 -1.31 -2.88
N GLN A 48 2.28 -0.50 -1.82
CA GLN A 48 3.15 0.67 -1.61
C GLN A 48 2.94 1.78 -2.65
N GLU A 49 1.77 1.81 -3.30
CA GLU A 49 1.38 2.89 -4.19
C GLU A 49 0.74 4.01 -3.38
N ILE A 50 1.18 5.25 -3.61
CA ILE A 50 0.52 6.44 -3.05
C ILE A 50 -0.75 6.71 -3.84
N THR A 51 -1.90 6.61 -3.17
CA THR A 51 -3.22 6.77 -3.80
C THR A 51 -3.82 8.15 -3.56
N ALA A 52 -3.37 8.86 -2.52
CA ALA A 52 -3.78 10.22 -2.25
C ALA A 52 -2.71 10.98 -1.44
N ILE A 53 -2.62 12.28 -1.66
CA ILE A 53 -1.90 13.23 -0.81
C ILE A 53 -2.85 14.40 -0.54
N LYS A 54 -3.00 14.77 0.74
CA LYS A 54 -3.74 15.96 1.17
C LYS A 54 -2.76 16.91 1.84
N ILE A 55 -2.83 18.17 1.47
CA ILE A 55 -1.93 19.22 1.96
C ILE A 55 -2.79 20.34 2.52
N ASN A 56 -2.52 20.75 3.76
CA ASN A 56 -3.14 21.91 4.38
C ASN A 56 -2.64 23.18 3.63
N PRO A 57 -3.54 24.07 3.18
CA PRO A 57 -3.15 25.32 2.54
C PRO A 57 -2.16 26.17 3.34
N GLU A 58 -2.13 26.06 4.66
CA GLU A 58 -1.21 26.80 5.53
C GLU A 58 0.27 26.50 5.28
N VAL A 59 0.60 25.31 4.74
CA VAL A 59 1.97 24.93 4.39
C VAL A 59 2.27 25.07 2.89
N VAL A 60 1.32 25.62 2.11
CA VAL A 60 1.52 25.89 0.68
C VAL A 60 1.95 27.34 0.51
N ASP A 61 3.21 27.61 0.82
CA ASP A 61 3.85 28.92 0.66
C ASP A 61 4.88 28.88 -0.47
N SER A 62 4.74 29.78 -1.44
CA SER A 62 5.71 29.91 -2.55
C SER A 62 7.04 30.53 -2.12
N GLU A 63 7.08 31.21 -0.96
CA GLU A 63 8.31 31.79 -0.42
C GLU A 63 9.09 30.79 0.45
N ASP A 64 8.46 29.69 0.87
CA ASP A 64 9.05 28.64 1.73
C ASP A 64 8.64 27.23 1.26
N VAL A 65 9.07 26.88 0.05
CA VAL A 65 8.79 25.57 -0.56
C VAL A 65 9.53 24.45 0.18
N ASP A 66 10.72 24.74 0.72
CA ASP A 66 11.57 23.76 1.43
C ASP A 66 10.82 23.15 2.63
N MET A 67 10.03 23.95 3.37
CA MET A 67 9.20 23.43 4.46
C MET A 67 8.19 22.38 3.97
N LEU A 68 7.53 22.62 2.82
CA LEU A 68 6.54 21.69 2.29
C LEU A 68 7.20 20.39 1.78
N GLU A 69 8.42 20.46 1.28
CA GLU A 69 9.18 19.28 0.83
C GLU A 69 9.62 18.38 1.99
N ASP A 70 9.89 18.97 3.17
CA ASP A 70 10.26 18.24 4.39
C ASP A 70 9.09 17.49 5.06
N LEU A 71 7.84 17.88 4.78
CA LEU A 71 6.61 17.33 5.36
C LEU A 71 6.04 16.15 4.53
#